data_AF-A0A9N9JHU9-F1
#
_entry.id   AF-A0A9N9JHU9-F1
#
_cell.length_a   1.000
_cell.length_b   1.000
_cell.length_c   1.000
_cell.angle_alpha   90.00
_cell.angle_beta   90.00
_cell.angle_gamma   90.00
#
_symmetry.space_group_name_H-M   'P 1'
#
loop_
_entity.id
_entity.type
_entity.pdbx_description
1 polymer ?
#
loop_
_entity_poly.entity_id
_entity_poly.type
_entity_poly.pdbx_seq_one_letter_code
_entity_poly.pdbx_strand_id
1 'polypeptide(L)'
;IGSTESLNSLHELVTGYFSPRTNIQMYLTIKLFPRRRDRTFALLALFYRRDQPNPTVPCIAKSLGTTNLHVSTTRFLLNIPNFPANYLTGVGCGQVACDGLNLPDYQLAIPTDLLFDDVPTGVPDGTPDDFSLDLWDIQRAYDRASPR
;
A
#
# COMPACT_ATOMS: atom_id res chain seq x y z
N ILE A 1 -20.87 6.33 6.83
CA ILE A 1 -19.98 7.43 7.26
C ILE A 1 -18.61 7.12 6.68
N GLY A 2 -18.15 7.87 5.67
CA GLY A 2 -16.79 7.73 5.16
C GLY A 2 -15.90 8.77 5.83
N SER A 3 -14.90 8.34 6.61
CA SER A 3 -13.86 9.28 7.05
C SER A 3 -13.01 9.66 5.85
N THR A 4 -12.81 10.96 5.63
CA THR A 4 -11.88 11.43 4.59
C THR A 4 -10.55 11.72 5.26
N GLU A 5 -9.64 10.78 5.19
CA GLU A 5 -8.27 10.96 5.70
C GLU A 5 -7.36 11.52 4.62
N SER A 6 -6.45 12.42 4.99
CA SER A 6 -5.39 12.88 4.10
C SER A 6 -4.31 11.80 3.94
N LEU A 7 -3.49 11.87 2.89
CA LEU A 7 -2.35 10.94 2.78
C LEU A 7 -1.35 11.16 3.92
N ASN A 8 -1.17 12.41 4.36
CA ASN A 8 -0.28 12.75 5.47
C ASN A 8 -0.78 12.13 6.78
N SER A 9 -2.07 12.27 7.11
CA SER A 9 -2.64 11.69 8.33
C SER A 9 -2.55 10.17 8.33
N LEU A 10 -2.80 9.52 7.19
CA LEU A 10 -2.60 8.07 7.07
C LEU A 10 -1.14 7.64 7.28
N HIS A 11 -0.18 8.43 6.77
CA HIS A 11 1.24 8.19 6.95
C HIS A 11 1.68 8.35 8.41
N GLU A 12 1.23 9.41 9.09
CA GLU A 12 1.59 9.71 10.48
C GLU A 12 1.18 8.61 11.47
N LEU A 13 0.14 7.82 11.15
CA LEU A 13 -0.28 6.68 11.97
C LEU A 13 0.83 5.63 12.17
N VAL A 14 1.78 5.53 11.24
CA VAL A 14 2.89 4.56 11.35
C VAL A 14 3.70 4.77 12.63
N THR A 15 3.88 6.01 13.10
CA THR A 15 4.62 6.30 14.32
C THR A 15 3.90 5.77 15.57
N GLY A 16 2.55 5.86 15.58
CA GLY A 16 1.74 5.32 16.66
C GLY A 16 1.70 3.79 16.62
N TYR A 17 1.43 3.22 15.44
CA TYR A 17 1.37 1.77 15.25
C TYR A 17 2.71 1.11 15.55
N PHE A 18 3.83 1.68 15.11
CA PHE A 18 5.15 1.12 15.37
C PHE A 18 5.80 1.59 16.67
N SER A 19 5.04 2.23 17.55
CA SER A 19 5.53 2.57 18.89
C SER A 19 5.74 1.30 19.74
N PRO A 20 6.49 1.40 20.85
CA PRO A 20 6.63 0.30 21.81
C PRO A 20 5.34 -0.09 22.55
N ARG A 21 4.22 0.63 22.32
CA ARG A 21 2.94 0.37 22.98
C ARG A 21 2.06 -0.65 22.26
N THR A 22 2.46 -1.05 21.05
CA THR A 22 1.74 -2.04 20.26
C THR A 22 2.73 -3.02 19.66
N ASN A 23 2.25 -4.23 19.35
CA ASN A 23 3.01 -5.26 18.63
C ASN A 23 2.61 -5.32 17.15
N ILE A 24 2.06 -4.24 16.59
CA ILE A 24 1.73 -4.19 15.16
C ILE A 24 3.03 -4.29 14.35
N GLN A 25 3.21 -5.37 13.60
CA GLN A 25 4.42 -5.60 12.80
C GLN A 25 4.40 -4.96 11.42
N MET A 26 3.21 -4.73 10.89
CA MET A 26 3.03 -4.24 9.53
C MET A 26 1.81 -3.33 9.43
N TYR A 27 1.87 -2.38 8.53
CA TYR A 27 0.78 -1.44 8.27
C TYR A 27 0.65 -1.23 6.76
N LEU A 28 -0.52 -1.57 6.22
CA LEU A 28 -0.87 -1.35 4.82
C LEU A 28 -1.89 -0.21 4.74
N THR A 29 -1.50 0.88 4.10
CA THR A 29 -2.39 2.00 3.76
C THR A 29 -2.87 1.84 2.33
N ILE A 30 -4.18 1.90 2.09
CA ILE A 30 -4.76 2.03 0.77
C ILE A 30 -5.48 3.38 0.67
N LYS A 31 -4.88 4.33 -0.06
CA LYS A 31 -5.49 5.64 -0.32
C LYS A 31 -6.33 5.58 -1.60
N LEU A 32 -7.63 5.78 -1.42
CA LEU A 32 -8.59 5.95 -2.51
C LEU A 32 -8.70 7.43 -2.86
N PHE A 33 -8.40 7.83 -4.09
CA PHE A 33 -8.61 9.20 -4.56
C PHE A 33 -9.98 9.32 -5.24
N PRO A 34 -10.65 10.49 -5.18
CA PRO A 34 -11.88 10.70 -5.94
C PRO A 34 -11.69 10.46 -7.43
N ARG A 35 -12.71 9.90 -8.09
CA ARG A 35 -12.75 9.81 -9.54
C ARG A 35 -12.61 11.20 -10.17
N ARG A 36 -11.87 11.26 -11.25
CA ARG A 36 -11.75 12.45 -12.10
C ARG A 36 -12.99 12.58 -12.99
N ARG A 37 -13.14 13.75 -13.62
CA ARG A 37 -14.26 14.05 -14.51
C ARG A 37 -14.33 13.11 -15.73
N ASP A 38 -13.18 12.63 -16.20
CA ASP A 38 -13.06 11.66 -17.29
C ASP A 38 -13.27 10.20 -16.81
N ARG A 39 -13.78 10.00 -15.59
CA ARG A 39 -14.01 8.72 -14.90
C ARG A 39 -12.75 7.93 -14.55
N THR A 40 -11.56 8.44 -14.88
CA THR A 40 -10.32 7.82 -14.43
C THR A 40 -10.14 8.01 -12.93
N PHE A 41 -9.35 7.14 -12.32
CA PHE A 41 -9.06 7.21 -10.89
C PHE A 41 -7.66 6.70 -10.61
N ALA A 42 -7.12 7.11 -9.48
CA ALA A 42 -5.86 6.61 -8.98
C ALA A 42 -6.10 6.05 -7.57
N LEU A 43 -5.35 5.02 -7.20
CA LEU A 43 -5.23 4.56 -5.81
C LEU A 43 -3.74 4.48 -5.47
N LEU A 44 -3.42 4.46 -4.19
CA LEU A 44 -2.04 4.33 -3.73
C LEU A 44 -2.00 3.34 -2.57
N ALA A 45 -1.20 2.29 -2.71
CA ALA A 45 -0.83 1.40 -1.61
C ALA A 45 0.51 1.84 -1.03
N LEU A 46 0.58 2.01 0.29
CA LEU A 46 1.82 2.19 1.04
C LEU A 46 1.95 1.06 2.04
N PHE A 47 3.05 0.31 1.98
CA PHE A 47 3.31 -0.80 2.88
C PHE A 47 4.49 -0.47 3.78
N TYR A 48 4.26 -0.58 5.09
CA TYR A 48 5.24 -0.34 6.14
C TYR A 48 5.46 -1.62 6.91
N ARG A 49 6.70 -1.87 7.30
CA ARG A 49 7.09 -3.02 8.13
C ARG A 49 7.98 -2.55 9.27
N ARG A 50 7.73 -3.09 10.46
CA ARG A 50 8.47 -2.75 11.69
C ARG A 50 9.92 -3.23 11.65
N ASP A 51 10.19 -4.31 10.92
CA ASP A 51 11.51 -4.93 10.81
C ASP A 51 12.47 -4.22 9.84
N GLN A 52 12.03 -3.15 9.18
CA GLN A 52 12.86 -2.37 8.28
C GLN A 52 13.79 -1.44 9.05
N PRO A 53 14.97 -1.09 8.50
CA PRO A 53 15.88 -0.12 9.14
C PRO A 53 15.23 1.24 9.45
N ASN A 54 14.25 1.65 8.62
CA ASN A 54 13.47 2.86 8.81
C ASN A 54 11.96 2.51 8.77
N PRO A 55 11.36 2.06 9.89
CA PRO A 55 9.97 1.57 9.92
C PRO A 55 8.91 2.61 9.56
N THR A 56 9.25 3.90 9.71
CA THR A 56 8.36 5.01 9.37
C THR A 56 8.39 5.36 7.88
N VAL A 57 9.28 4.75 7.09
CA VAL A 57 9.35 4.91 5.63
C VAL A 57 8.66 3.69 5.00
N PRO A 58 7.73 3.87 4.05
CA PRO A 58 7.12 2.71 3.41
C PRO A 58 8.18 1.98 2.59
N CYS A 59 8.29 0.66 2.75
CA CYS A 59 9.21 -0.16 1.95
C CYS A 59 8.69 -0.40 0.52
N ILE A 60 7.38 -0.22 0.31
CA ILE A 60 6.74 -0.27 -1.00
C ILE A 60 5.71 0.86 -1.10
N ALA A 61 5.75 1.60 -2.21
CA ALA A 61 4.68 2.51 -2.62
C ALA A 61 4.20 2.12 -4.04
N LYS A 62 2.95 1.70 -4.16
CA LYS A 62 2.39 1.24 -5.44
C LYS A 62 1.23 2.13 -5.89
N SER A 63 1.41 2.79 -7.02
CA SER A 63 0.36 3.51 -7.74
C SER A 63 -0.52 2.53 -8.52
N LEU A 64 -1.83 2.65 -8.33
CA LEU A 64 -2.87 1.82 -8.97
C LEU A 64 -3.89 2.74 -9.65
N GLY A 65 -4.82 2.13 -10.36
CA GLY A 65 -5.95 2.78 -11.03
C GLY A 65 -5.73 2.89 -12.54
N THR A 66 -6.43 3.82 -13.15
CA THR A 66 -6.41 4.03 -14.60
C THR A 66 -5.76 5.36 -14.99
N THR A 67 -5.18 6.09 -14.03
CA THR A 67 -4.46 7.33 -14.29
C THR A 67 -3.36 7.56 -13.26
N ASN A 68 -2.39 8.40 -13.60
CA ASN A 68 -1.26 8.73 -12.75
C ASN A 68 -1.72 9.38 -11.43
N LEU A 69 -0.94 9.20 -10.37
CA LEU A 69 -1.09 10.00 -9.14
C LEU A 69 -0.99 11.49 -9.45
N HIS A 70 -1.70 12.30 -8.67
CA HIS A 70 -1.57 13.76 -8.76
C HIS A 70 -0.17 14.19 -8.32
N VAL A 71 0.38 15.25 -8.93
CA VAL A 71 1.75 15.73 -8.66
C VAL A 71 2.02 16.01 -7.19
N SER A 72 1.00 16.48 -6.44
CA SER A 72 1.11 16.71 -5.00
C SER A 72 1.33 15.42 -4.22
N THR A 73 0.72 14.30 -4.64
CA THR A 73 0.88 12.99 -4.01
C THR A 73 2.29 12.46 -4.26
N THR A 74 2.76 12.51 -5.49
CA THR A 74 4.13 12.10 -5.83
C THR A 74 5.15 12.94 -5.08
N ARG A 75 4.97 14.27 -5.02
CA ARG A 75 5.85 15.17 -4.28
C ARG A 75 5.83 14.88 -2.77
N PHE A 76 4.67 14.58 -2.19
CA PHE A 76 4.58 14.17 -0.80
C PHE A 76 5.46 12.94 -0.53
N LEU A 77 5.31 11.87 -1.33
CA LEU A 77 6.07 10.63 -1.14
C LEU A 77 7.58 10.86 -1.29
N LEU A 78 8.00 11.61 -2.32
CA LEU A 78 9.41 11.90 -2.55
C LEU A 78 10.03 12.84 -1.50
N ASN A 79 9.20 13.53 -0.71
CA ASN A 79 9.65 14.37 0.40
C ASN A 79 9.64 13.64 1.75
N ILE A 80 9.18 12.39 1.82
CA ILE A 80 9.34 11.57 3.01
C ILE A 80 10.86 11.38 3.23
N PRO A 81 11.40 11.69 4.42
CA PRO A 81 12.82 11.53 4.69
C PRO A 81 13.30 10.11 4.42
N ASN A 82 14.41 9.98 3.70
CA ASN A 82 15.01 8.70 3.31
C ASN A 82 14.13 7.78 2.44
N PHE A 83 13.02 8.29 1.85
CA PHE A 83 12.22 7.50 0.92
C PHE A 83 12.96 7.33 -0.41
N PRO A 84 13.33 6.09 -0.80
CA PRO A 84 14.00 5.84 -2.07
C PRO A 84 13.02 6.04 -3.23
N ALA A 85 13.38 6.84 -4.23
CA ALA A 85 12.49 7.12 -5.36
C ALA A 85 12.04 5.86 -6.12
N ASN A 86 12.89 4.83 -6.15
CA ASN A 86 12.59 3.54 -6.78
C ASN A 86 11.58 2.68 -6.00
N TYR A 87 11.21 3.05 -4.77
CA TYR A 87 10.13 2.38 -4.04
C TYR A 87 8.74 2.78 -4.55
N LEU A 88 8.63 3.93 -5.23
CA LEU A 88 7.39 4.34 -5.91
C LEU A 88 7.35 3.74 -7.32
N THR A 89 6.42 2.82 -7.52
CA THR A 89 6.22 2.11 -8.78
C THR A 89 4.73 2.04 -9.13
N GLY A 90 4.38 1.50 -10.30
CA GLY A 90 2.99 1.33 -10.74
C GLY A 90 2.57 2.34 -11.80
N VAL A 91 1.26 2.61 -11.90
CA VAL A 91 0.67 3.47 -12.93
C VAL A 91 1.27 4.88 -12.89
N GLY A 92 1.90 5.30 -13.99
CA GLY A 92 2.57 6.59 -14.10
C GLY A 92 3.96 6.65 -13.46
N CYS A 93 4.49 5.51 -13.01
CA CYS A 93 5.78 5.39 -12.32
C CYS A 93 6.63 4.25 -12.92
N GLY A 94 6.67 4.16 -14.25
CA GLY A 94 7.57 3.25 -14.99
C GLY A 94 7.09 1.80 -15.13
N GLN A 95 5.88 1.48 -14.65
CA GLN A 95 5.30 0.13 -14.74
C GLN A 95 4.07 0.09 -15.66
N VAL A 96 3.69 -1.12 -16.08
CA VAL A 96 2.49 -1.39 -16.88
C VAL A 96 1.20 -1.02 -16.13
N ALA A 97 0.06 -0.97 -16.81
CA ALA A 97 -1.22 -0.76 -16.14
C ALA A 97 -1.53 -1.91 -15.19
N CYS A 98 -2.20 -1.62 -14.06
CA CYS A 98 -2.82 -2.64 -13.24
C CYS A 98 -4.17 -2.97 -13.89
N ASP A 99 -4.21 -3.92 -14.83
CA ASP A 99 -5.39 -4.21 -15.66
C ASP A 99 -5.80 -5.70 -15.70
N GLY A 100 -5.14 -6.55 -14.91
CA GLY A 100 -5.39 -7.98 -14.88
C GLY A 100 -5.01 -8.63 -13.55
N LEU A 101 -5.58 -9.82 -13.34
CA LEU A 101 -5.23 -10.69 -12.20
C LEU A 101 -3.81 -11.24 -12.36
N ASN A 102 -3.15 -11.47 -11.24
CA ASN A 102 -1.84 -12.14 -11.15
C ASN A 102 -0.72 -11.42 -11.91
N LEU A 103 -0.82 -10.10 -12.10
CA LEU A 103 0.28 -9.31 -12.64
C LEU A 103 1.40 -9.23 -11.59
N PRO A 104 2.62 -9.71 -11.88
CA PRO A 104 3.70 -9.78 -10.89
C PRO A 104 4.01 -8.43 -10.23
N ASP A 105 4.00 -7.34 -11.00
CA ASP A 105 4.29 -5.98 -10.50
C ASP A 105 3.23 -5.43 -9.54
N TYR A 106 2.07 -6.08 -9.47
CA TYR A 106 0.93 -5.71 -8.64
C TYR A 106 0.58 -6.77 -7.58
N GLN A 107 1.45 -7.77 -7.39
CA GLN A 107 1.41 -8.65 -6.22
C GLN A 107 2.18 -8.00 -5.08
N LEU A 108 1.51 -7.73 -3.97
CA LEU A 108 2.16 -7.33 -2.72
C LEU A 108 2.44 -8.58 -1.89
N ALA A 109 3.72 -8.95 -1.79
CA ALA A 109 4.17 -10.01 -0.88
C ALA A 109 4.12 -9.52 0.56
N ILE A 110 3.24 -10.12 1.36
CA ILE A 110 3.10 -9.87 2.78
C ILE A 110 3.76 -11.03 3.53
N PRO A 111 4.86 -10.78 4.27
CA PRO A 111 5.57 -11.85 4.97
C PRO A 111 4.68 -12.56 5.99
N THR A 112 4.62 -13.88 5.91
CA THR A 112 3.78 -14.72 6.76
C THR A 112 4.29 -14.70 8.20
N ASP A 113 5.59 -14.63 8.43
CA ASP A 113 6.17 -14.51 9.78
C ASP A 113 5.66 -13.26 10.51
N LEU A 114 5.52 -12.12 9.81
CA LEU A 114 4.95 -10.89 10.35
C LEU A 114 3.42 -10.98 10.57
N LEU A 115 2.71 -11.81 9.80
CA LEU A 115 1.26 -12.05 9.97
C LEU A 115 0.97 -12.92 11.20
N PHE A 116 1.86 -13.86 11.51
CA PHE A 116 1.74 -14.78 12.65
C PHE A 116 2.63 -14.38 13.83
N ASP A 117 3.14 -13.15 13.84
CA ASP A 117 3.87 -12.61 14.98
C ASP A 117 3.01 -12.65 16.24
N ASP A 118 3.63 -13.00 17.37
CA ASP A 118 2.99 -13.27 18.67
C ASP A 118 1.94 -14.40 18.68
N VAL A 119 1.75 -15.16 17.60
CA VAL A 119 0.92 -16.37 17.61
C VAL A 119 1.70 -17.47 18.35
N PRO A 120 1.18 -18.04 19.47
CA PRO A 120 1.93 -18.98 20.30
C PRO A 120 2.40 -20.26 19.57
N THR A 121 1.65 -20.68 18.55
CA THR A 121 1.98 -21.84 17.72
C THR A 121 2.87 -21.50 16.52
N GLY A 122 3.17 -20.21 16.32
CA GLY A 122 3.91 -19.70 15.17
C GLY A 122 3.17 -19.87 13.84
N VAL A 123 3.96 -19.83 12.76
CA VAL A 123 3.51 -20.09 11.38
C VAL A 123 3.18 -21.58 11.23
N PRO A 124 1.97 -21.95 10.75
CA PRO A 124 1.61 -23.35 10.53
C PRO A 124 2.51 -24.03 9.49
N ASP A 125 2.82 -25.31 9.70
CA ASP A 125 3.61 -26.11 8.76
C ASP A 125 3.01 -26.10 7.35
N GLY A 126 3.85 -25.88 6.34
CA GLY A 126 3.45 -25.84 4.93
C GLY A 126 2.82 -24.51 4.48
N THR A 127 2.76 -23.50 5.36
CA THR A 127 2.36 -22.14 4.95
C THR A 127 3.46 -21.51 4.07
N PRO A 128 3.13 -20.86 2.95
CA PRO A 128 4.10 -20.13 2.15
C PRO A 128 4.78 -18.99 2.93
N ASP A 129 6.00 -18.64 2.55
CA ASP A 129 6.76 -17.54 3.17
C ASP A 129 6.03 -16.20 3.08
N ASP A 130 5.26 -16.00 2.00
CA ASP A 130 4.50 -14.78 1.76
C ASP A 130 3.03 -15.08 1.43
N PHE A 131 2.13 -14.26 1.97
CA PHE A 131 0.78 -14.09 1.45
C PHE A 131 0.81 -13.07 0.31
N SER A 132 0.41 -13.50 -0.90
CA SER A 132 0.33 -12.62 -2.06
C SER A 132 -1.01 -11.89 -2.11
N LEU A 133 -0.98 -10.58 -1.88
CA LEU A 133 -2.16 -9.72 -2.06
C LEU A 133 -2.16 -9.13 -3.48
N ASP A 134 -3.15 -9.51 -4.28
CA ASP A 134 -3.35 -8.95 -5.62
C ASP A 134 -3.99 -7.56 -5.53
N LEU A 135 -3.23 -6.52 -5.88
CA LEU A 135 -3.71 -5.14 -5.84
C LEU A 135 -4.74 -4.84 -6.95
N TRP A 136 -4.82 -5.67 -8.00
CA TRP A 136 -5.88 -5.57 -9.01
C TRP A 136 -7.26 -5.85 -8.40
N ASP A 137 -7.37 -6.79 -7.45
CA ASP A 137 -8.65 -7.08 -6.81
C ASP A 137 -9.15 -5.89 -5.98
N ILE A 138 -8.25 -5.18 -5.30
CA ILE A 138 -8.55 -3.93 -4.59
C ILE A 138 -9.04 -2.86 -5.58
N GLN A 139 -8.32 -2.68 -6.68
CA GLN A 139 -8.69 -1.73 -7.72
C GLN A 139 -10.07 -2.04 -8.33
N ARG A 140 -10.33 -3.32 -8.63
CA ARG A 140 -11.58 -3.78 -9.20
C ARG A 140 -12.75 -3.59 -8.24
N ALA A 141 -12.54 -3.84 -6.95
CA ALA A 141 -13.54 -3.60 -5.92
C ALA A 141 -13.88 -2.10 -5.83
N TYR A 142 -12.88 -1.22 -5.84
CA TYR A 142 -13.09 0.23 -5.87
C TYR A 142 -13.85 0.68 -7.13
N ASP A 143 -13.47 0.17 -8.29
CA ASP A 143 -14.09 0.54 -9.57
C ASP A 143 -15.59 0.20 -9.58
N ARG A 144 -15.95 -0.96 -9.03
CA ARG A 144 -17.35 -1.44 -8.91
C ARG A 144 -18.17 -0.68 -7.87
N ALA A 145 -17.56 -0.31 -6.75
CA ALA A 145 -18.25 0.35 -5.64
C ALA A 145 -18.45 1.86 -5.86
N SER A 146 -17.63 2.48 -6.71
CA SER A 146 -17.69 3.92 -6.95
C SER A 146 -18.77 4.27 -7.98
N PRO A 147 -19.76 5.12 -7.64
CA PRO A 147 -20.81 5.52 -8.58
C PRO A 147 -20.22 6.18 -9.84
N ARG A 148 -20.82 5.86 -11.00
CA ARG A 148 -20.39 6.29 -12.34
C ARG A 148 -20.79 7.72 -12.70
#